data_AF-A0AA86T9D1-F1
#
_entry.id   AF-A0AA86T9D1-F1
#
_cell.length_a   1.000
_cell.length_b   1.000
_cell.length_c   1.000
_cell.angle_alpha   90.00
_cell.angle_beta   90.00
_cell.angle_gamma   90.00
#
_symmetry.space_group_name_H-M   'P 1'
#
loop_
_entity.id
_entity.type
_entity.pdbx_description
1 polymer ?
#
loop_
_entity_poly.entity_id
_entity_poly.type
_entity_poly.pdbx_seq_one_letter_code
_entity_poly.pdbx_strand_id
1 'polypeptide(L)'
;MEIAIIGEGEVLIRFIDRNGQTLMQERLMVSGSPTVEGRRTIDLSVKTIDGIVPLAPVLIRQSNPKQRVLFDGELPSRFTQRRCKEIGCPARIMKEAARGRVALPAEGGSSVRLSDDQVLFRLIKERSRGKADRKKSGS
;
A
#
# COMPACT_ATOMS: atom_id res chain seq x y z
N MET A 1 3.38 9.54 -5.38
CA MET A 1 2.79 8.66 -6.41
C MET A 1 1.36 8.35 -6.03
N GLU A 2 0.43 8.40 -6.97
CA GLU A 2 -0.94 7.92 -6.83
C GLU A 2 -1.06 6.47 -7.33
N ILE A 3 -1.78 5.65 -6.57
CA ILE A 3 -2.25 4.33 -6.99
C ILE A 3 -3.75 4.45 -7.22
N ALA A 4 -4.19 4.19 -8.44
CA ALA A 4 -5.61 4.10 -8.79
C ALA A 4 -6.00 2.63 -8.98
N ILE A 5 -7.09 2.23 -8.34
CA ILE A 5 -7.63 0.86 -8.39
C ILE A 5 -9.10 0.94 -8.78
N ILE A 6 -9.46 0.37 -9.92
CA ILE A 6 -10.83 0.39 -10.45
C ILE A 6 -11.37 -1.03 -10.46
N GLY A 7 -12.52 -1.21 -9.81
CA GLY A 7 -13.17 -2.48 -9.59
C GLY A 7 -12.83 -3.11 -8.24
N GLU A 8 -13.73 -3.96 -7.77
CA GLU A 8 -13.61 -4.66 -6.50
C GLU A 8 -12.47 -5.69 -6.50
N GLY A 9 -11.88 -5.89 -5.33
CA GLY A 9 -10.80 -6.84 -5.13
C GLY A 9 -9.71 -6.30 -4.19
N GLU A 10 -8.77 -7.18 -3.89
CA GLU A 10 -7.59 -6.90 -3.08
C GLU A 10 -6.35 -6.86 -3.97
N VAL A 11 -5.48 -5.88 -3.72
CA VAL A 11 -4.16 -5.78 -4.35
C VAL A 11 -3.07 -5.78 -3.27
N LEU A 12 -1.99 -6.49 -3.56
CA LEU A 12 -0.79 -6.51 -2.71
C LEU A 12 0.35 -5.81 -3.45
N ILE A 13 0.88 -4.77 -2.82
CA ILE A 13 1.98 -3.98 -3.36
C ILE A 13 3.15 -4.07 -2.38
N ARG A 14 4.34 -4.34 -2.90
CA ARG A 14 5.59 -4.26 -2.15
C ARG A 14 6.41 -3.11 -2.66
N PHE A 15 7.20 -2.52 -1.77
CA PHE A 15 8.11 -1.44 -2.10
C PHE A 15 9.53 -1.92 -1.88
N ILE A 16 10.31 -1.89 -2.95
CA ILE A 16 11.69 -2.34 -2.95
C ILE A 16 12.65 -1.16 -3.03
N ASP A 17 13.82 -1.31 -2.42
CA ASP A 17 14.95 -0.40 -2.61
C ASP A 17 15.70 -0.70 -3.92
N ARG A 18 16.81 0.03 -4.16
CA ARG A 18 17.68 -0.17 -5.33
C ARG A 18 18.30 -1.58 -5.42
N ASN A 19 18.40 -2.28 -4.30
CA ASN A 19 18.98 -3.63 -4.22
C ASN A 19 17.91 -4.72 -4.35
N GLY A 20 16.64 -4.34 -4.57
CA GLY A 20 15.52 -5.29 -4.65
C GLY A 20 15.07 -5.81 -3.29
N GLN A 21 15.53 -5.23 -2.19
CA GLN A 21 15.08 -5.56 -0.85
C GLN A 21 13.71 -4.94 -0.60
N THR A 22 12.74 -5.76 -0.21
CA THR A 22 11.42 -5.28 0.20
C THR A 22 11.51 -4.61 1.56
N LEU A 23 11.18 -3.32 1.63
CA LEU A 23 11.18 -2.53 2.86
C LEU A 23 9.77 -2.25 3.39
N MET A 24 8.76 -2.31 2.54
CA MET A 24 7.37 -2.06 2.91
C MET A 24 6.42 -2.93 2.08
N GLN A 25 5.26 -3.24 2.66
CA GLN A 25 4.17 -3.92 1.99
C GLN A 25 2.85 -3.25 2.35
N GLU A 26 2.00 -3.04 1.34
CA GLU A 26 0.67 -2.47 1.50
C GLU A 26 -0.37 -3.38 0.85
N ARG A 27 -1.46 -3.63 1.56
CA ARG A 27 -2.61 -4.40 1.09
C ARG A 27 -3.79 -3.45 0.97
N LEU A 28 -4.22 -3.20 -0.25
CA LEU A 28 -5.34 -2.30 -0.54
C LEU A 28 -6.56 -3.12 -0.95
N MET A 29 -7.70 -2.80 -0.37
CA MET A 29 -8.97 -3.47 -0.64
C MET A 29 -9.97 -2.45 -1.16
N VAL A 30 -10.57 -2.76 -2.30
CA VAL A 30 -11.67 -2.01 -2.89
C VAL A 30 -12.89 -2.91 -2.90
N SER A 31 -14.00 -2.44 -2.35
CA SER A 31 -15.25 -3.20 -2.23
C SER A 31 -16.39 -2.41 -2.85
N GLY A 32 -17.33 -3.09 -3.52
CA GLY A 32 -18.54 -2.47 -4.09
C GLY A 32 -18.68 -2.76 -5.59
N SER A 33 -19.26 -1.80 -6.32
CA SER A 33 -19.48 -1.96 -7.77
C SER A 33 -18.18 -2.22 -8.54
N PRO A 34 -18.19 -3.00 -9.64
CA PRO A 34 -17.05 -3.13 -10.56
C PRO A 34 -16.53 -1.81 -11.15
N THR A 35 -17.30 -0.72 -11.03
CA THR A 35 -16.94 0.63 -11.49
C THR A 35 -16.40 1.53 -10.38
N VAL A 36 -16.37 1.07 -9.13
CA VAL A 36 -15.85 1.87 -8.02
C VAL A 36 -14.35 2.08 -8.19
N GLU A 37 -13.88 3.28 -7.85
CA GLU A 37 -12.47 3.64 -7.92
C GLU A 37 -11.95 3.98 -6.51
N GLY A 38 -10.89 3.30 -6.10
CA GLY A 38 -10.10 3.62 -4.93
C GLY A 38 -8.80 4.31 -5.34
N ARG A 39 -8.41 5.36 -4.61
CA ARG A 39 -7.13 6.07 -4.82
C ARG A 39 -6.31 6.10 -3.55
N ARG A 40 -4.99 5.96 -3.70
CA ARG A 40 -4.05 6.02 -2.58
C ARG A 40 -2.78 6.76 -2.99
N THR A 41 -2.43 7.81 -2.26
CA THR A 41 -1.16 8.52 -2.43
C THR A 41 -0.10 7.94 -1.52
N ILE A 42 1.09 7.69 -2.06
CA ILE A 42 2.24 7.12 -1.35
C ILE A 42 3.53 7.86 -1.72
N ASP A 43 4.37 8.07 -0.72
CA ASP A 43 5.73 8.57 -0.89
C ASP A 43 6.67 7.46 -1.37
N LEU A 44 7.41 7.72 -2.45
CA LEU A 44 8.38 6.78 -3.02
C LEU A 44 9.75 6.86 -2.35
N SER A 45 9.74 7.07 -1.05
CA SER A 45 10.89 7.08 -0.18
C SER A 45 10.49 6.74 1.25
N VAL A 46 11.35 6.05 1.98
CA VAL A 46 11.16 5.78 3.40
C VAL A 46 12.38 6.25 4.18
N LYS A 47 12.16 6.78 5.38
CA LYS A 47 13.25 7.12 6.31
C LYS A 47 13.65 5.86 7.08
N THR A 48 14.91 5.45 6.96
CA THR A 48 15.55 4.39 7.74
C THR A 48 16.56 5.00 8.71
N ILE A 49 17.21 4.15 9.53
CA ILE A 49 18.33 4.57 10.38
C ILE A 49 19.52 5.08 9.56
N ASP A 50 19.67 4.61 8.32
CA ASP A 50 20.77 4.96 7.41
C ASP A 50 20.44 6.14 6.49
N GLY A 51 19.26 6.75 6.65
CA GLY A 51 18.82 7.92 5.89
C GLY A 51 17.56 7.69 5.06
N ILE A 52 17.37 8.50 4.02
CA ILE A 52 16.20 8.40 3.15
C ILE A 52 16.52 7.41 2.03
N VAL A 53 15.72 6.34 1.95
CA VAL A 53 15.86 5.30 0.92
C VAL A 53 14.77 5.47 -0.13
N PRO A 54 15.11 5.66 -1.41
CA PRO A 54 14.13 5.73 -2.48
C PRO A 54 13.56 4.34 -2.77
N LEU A 55 12.28 4.31 -3.14
CA LEU A 55 11.52 3.08 -3.34
C LEU A 55 10.97 2.96 -4.77
N ALA A 56 10.81 1.71 -5.22
CA ALA A 56 10.02 1.33 -6.37
C ALA A 56 8.83 0.46 -5.94
N PRO A 57 7.59 0.82 -6.29
CA PRO A 57 6.41 -0.02 -6.02
C PRO A 57 6.40 -1.21 -6.97
N VAL A 58 5.94 -2.36 -6.49
CA VAL A 58 5.83 -3.60 -7.24
C VAL A 58 4.49 -4.23 -6.94
N LEU A 59 3.66 -4.39 -7.97
CA LEU A 59 2.41 -5.13 -7.85
C LEU A 59 2.71 -6.63 -7.78
N ILE A 60 2.37 -7.25 -6.66
CA ILE A 60 2.66 -8.67 -6.37
C ILE A 60 1.47 -9.55 -6.70
N ARG A 61 0.29 -9.09 -6.33
CA ARG A 61 -0.93 -9.86 -6.46
C ARG A 61 -2.11 -8.95 -6.68
N GLN A 62 -3.05 -9.44 -7.48
CA GLN A 62 -4.42 -8.95 -7.59
C GLN A 62 -5.33 -10.14 -7.34
N SER A 63 -6.31 -10.00 -6.46
CA SER A 63 -7.28 -11.07 -6.20
C SER A 63 -8.29 -11.21 -7.34
N ASN A 64 -8.57 -10.09 -8.03
CA ASN A 64 -9.50 -10.03 -9.15
C ASN A 64 -8.75 -9.56 -10.41
N PRO A 65 -8.62 -10.41 -11.45
CA PRO A 65 -7.91 -10.04 -12.69
C PRO A 65 -8.66 -8.99 -13.53
N LYS A 66 -9.95 -8.75 -13.26
CA LYS A 66 -10.72 -7.66 -13.90
C LYS A 66 -10.45 -6.31 -13.26
N GLN A 67 -9.82 -6.28 -12.09
CA GLN A 67 -9.46 -5.06 -11.39
C GLN A 67 -8.33 -4.36 -12.14
N ARG A 68 -8.53 -3.09 -12.49
CA ARG A 68 -7.50 -2.30 -13.16
C ARG A 68 -6.70 -1.54 -12.10
N VAL A 69 -5.39 -1.70 -12.12
CA VAL A 69 -4.46 -1.01 -11.20
C VAL A 69 -3.52 -0.15 -12.02
N LEU A 70 -3.34 1.10 -11.61
CA LEU A 70 -2.44 2.07 -12.24
C LEU A 70 -1.57 2.75 -11.18
N PHE A 71 -0.30 3.00 -11.53
CA PHE A 71 0.65 3.79 -10.74
C PHE A 71 0.95 5.08 -11.50
N ASP A 72 0.58 6.24 -10.96
CA ASP A 72 0.60 7.55 -11.63
C ASP A 72 -0.02 7.50 -13.06
N GLY A 73 -1.13 6.77 -13.20
CA GLY A 73 -1.83 6.60 -14.48
C GLY A 73 -1.19 5.59 -15.46
N GLU A 74 -0.06 4.98 -15.10
CA GLU A 74 0.65 3.99 -15.92
C GLU A 74 0.38 2.54 -15.48
N LEU A 75 0.60 1.58 -16.39
CA LEU A 75 0.59 0.16 -16.05
C LEU A 75 1.67 -0.14 -14.99
N PRO A 76 1.38 -0.95 -13.96
CA PRO A 76 2.30 -1.20 -12.84
C PRO A 76 3.68 -1.66 -13.29
N SER A 77 3.76 -2.57 -14.26
CA SER A 77 5.04 -3.09 -14.77
C SER A 77 5.90 -2.01 -15.44
N ARG A 78 5.29 -1.11 -16.23
CA ARG A 78 5.99 -0.01 -16.90
C ARG A 78 6.51 1.01 -15.90
N PHE A 79 5.64 1.44 -14.97
CA PHE A 79 6.01 2.33 -13.89
C PHE A 79 7.16 1.73 -13.06
N THR A 80 7.03 0.46 -12.66
CA THR A 80 8.03 -0.27 -11.86
C THR A 80 9.38 -0.27 -12.57
N GLN A 81 9.42 -0.56 -13.88
CA GLN A 81 10.67 -0.56 -14.65
C GLN A 81 11.31 0.82 -14.70
N ARG A 82 10.51 1.85 -15.05
CA ARG A 82 10.97 3.24 -15.09
C ARG A 82 11.54 3.66 -13.75
N ARG A 83 10.79 3.43 -12.66
CA ARG A 83 11.21 3.79 -11.31
C ARG A 83 12.43 3.02 -10.83
N CYS A 84 12.50 1.71 -11.11
CA CYS A 84 13.69 0.89 -10.84
C CYS A 84 14.93 1.46 -11.53
N LYS A 85 14.82 1.88 -12.80
CA LYS A 85 15.91 2.51 -13.52
C LYS A 85 16.34 3.84 -12.87
N GLU A 86 15.39 4.68 -12.45
CA GLU A 86 15.65 5.96 -11.78
C GLU A 86 16.42 5.79 -10.46
N ILE A 87 16.08 4.77 -9.66
CA ILE A 87 16.73 4.53 -8.36
C ILE A 87 18.01 3.69 -8.46
N GLY A 88 18.41 3.29 -9.68
CA GLY A 88 19.65 2.55 -9.93
C GLY A 88 19.57 1.05 -9.68
N CYS A 89 18.39 0.43 -9.86
CA CYS A 89 18.26 -1.02 -9.75
C CYS A 89 19.10 -1.76 -10.79
N PRO A 90 19.76 -2.87 -10.42
CA PRO A 90 20.33 -3.81 -11.39
C PRO A 90 19.28 -4.33 -12.37
N ALA A 91 19.67 -4.54 -13.63
CA ALA A 91 18.76 -4.95 -14.70
C ALA A 91 17.97 -6.24 -14.38
N ARG A 92 18.60 -7.18 -13.66
CA ARG A 92 17.93 -8.41 -13.18
C ARG A 92 16.79 -8.11 -12.22
N ILE A 93 17.00 -7.23 -11.24
CA ILE A 93 15.98 -6.83 -10.27
C ILE A 93 14.85 -6.09 -10.97
N MET A 94 15.18 -5.15 -11.85
CA MET A 94 14.18 -4.42 -12.64
C MET A 94 13.26 -5.37 -13.43
N LYS A 95 13.82 -6.39 -14.09
CA LYS A 95 13.06 -7.36 -14.88
C LYS A 95 12.15 -8.22 -14.01
N GLU A 96 12.62 -8.71 -12.87
CA GLU A 96 11.82 -9.53 -11.97
C GLU A 96 10.76 -8.72 -11.21
N ALA A 97 11.10 -7.50 -10.77
CA ALA A 97 10.15 -6.56 -10.17
C ALA A 97 9.00 -6.24 -11.14
N ALA A 98 9.29 -5.97 -12.42
CA ALA A 98 8.25 -5.73 -13.43
C ALA A 98 7.28 -6.90 -13.62
N ARG A 99 7.67 -8.11 -13.22
CA ARG A 99 6.87 -9.34 -13.27
C ARG A 99 6.17 -9.65 -11.94
N GLY A 100 6.25 -8.75 -10.96
CA GLY A 100 5.69 -8.96 -9.62
C GLY A 100 6.48 -9.93 -8.75
N ARG A 101 7.75 -10.19 -9.09
CA ARG A 101 8.60 -11.18 -8.40
C ARG A 101 9.67 -10.48 -7.57
N VAL A 102 9.40 -10.35 -6.27
CA VAL A 102 10.35 -9.80 -5.28
C VAL A 102 10.26 -10.58 -3.98
N ALA A 103 11.34 -10.55 -3.21
CA ALA A 103 11.42 -11.25 -1.92
C ALA A 103 10.38 -10.74 -0.91
N LEU A 104 10.09 -11.55 0.10
CA LEU A 104 9.34 -11.11 1.27
C LEU A 104 10.13 -10.02 2.01
N PRO A 105 9.45 -9.12 2.75
CA PRO A 105 10.13 -8.25 3.71
C PRO A 105 10.95 -9.12 4.68
N ALA A 106 12.15 -8.66 5.06
CA ALA A 106 12.91 -9.33 6.10
C ALA A 106 12.12 -9.35 7.42
N GLU A 107 12.12 -10.48 8.12
CA GLU A 107 11.42 -10.60 9.41
C GLU A 107 12.03 -9.60 10.42
N GLY A 108 11.22 -8.66 10.90
CA GLY A 108 11.64 -7.54 11.74
C GLY A 108 11.28 -6.16 11.19
N GLY A 109 10.91 -6.05 9.90
CA GLY A 109 10.41 -4.82 9.30
C GLY A 109 8.97 -4.53 9.71
N SER A 110 8.76 -3.62 10.67
CA SER A 110 7.46 -3.13 11.10
C SER A 110 6.53 -2.81 9.91
N SER A 111 5.32 -3.36 9.90
CA SER A 111 4.25 -2.85 9.04
C SER A 111 4.00 -1.39 9.39
N VAL A 112 4.56 -0.46 8.62
CA VAL A 112 4.27 0.96 8.80
C VAL A 112 2.82 1.18 8.39
N ARG A 113 1.93 1.19 9.38
CA ARG A 113 0.57 1.69 9.21
C ARG A 113 0.67 3.21 9.11
N LEU A 114 0.60 3.75 7.90
CA LEU A 114 0.59 5.20 7.69
C LEU A 114 -0.75 5.78 8.17
N SER A 115 -0.69 6.41 9.34
CA SER A 115 -1.34 7.67 9.79
C SER A 115 -2.80 8.04 9.45
N ASP A 116 -3.70 7.13 9.07
CA ASP A 116 -5.16 7.43 9.03
C ASP A 116 -5.96 6.71 10.14
N ASP A 117 -5.38 5.71 10.81
CA ASP A 117 -6.05 4.92 11.84
C ASP A 117 -6.24 5.65 13.18
N GLN A 118 -5.46 6.70 13.48
CA GLN A 118 -5.57 7.39 14.78
C GLN A 118 -6.88 8.17 14.94
N VAL A 119 -7.42 8.70 13.83
CA VAL A 119 -8.72 9.40 13.83
C VAL A 119 -9.85 8.40 13.99
N LEU A 120 -9.77 7.25 13.30
CA LEU A 120 -10.79 6.21 13.38
C LEU A 120 -10.84 5.54 14.76
N PHE A 121 -9.68 5.28 15.38
CA PHE A 121 -9.63 4.76 16.75
C PHE A 121 -10.14 5.77 17.80
N ARG A 122 -9.88 7.07 17.62
CA ARG A 122 -10.47 8.10 18.49
C ARG A 122 -11.99 8.15 18.35
N LEU A 123 -12.52 8.12 17.13
CA LEU A 123 -13.96 8.11 16.87
C LEU A 123 -14.65 6.86 17.45
N ILE A 124 -14.04 5.68 17.34
CA ILE A 124 -14.58 4.43 17.93
C ILE A 124 -14.56 4.49 19.46
N LYS A 125 -13.52 5.08 20.07
CA LYS A 125 -13.40 5.23 21.53
C LYS A 125 -14.37 6.27 22.10
N GLU A 126 -14.65 7.34 21.36
CA GLU A 126 -15.63 8.36 21.76
C GLU A 126 -17.07 7.82 21.67
N ARG A 127 -17.38 7.01 20.65
CA ARG A 127 -18.71 6.41 20.48
C ARG A 127 -19.03 5.32 21.51
N SER A 128 -18.01 4.67 22.07
CA SER A 128 -18.17 3.66 23.13
C SER A 128 -18.28 4.25 24.54
N ARG A 129 -17.89 5.52 24.75
CA ARG A 129 -18.12 6.24 26.02
C ARG A 129 -19.53 6.83 26.15
N GLY A 130 -20.26 7.01 25.05
CA GLY A 130 -21.62 7.59 25.06
C GLY A 130 -22.77 6.63 25.37
N LYS A 131 -22.51 5.34 25.62
CA LYS A 131 -23.57 4.31 25.80
C LYS A 131 -23.71 3.75 27.22
N ALA A 132 -23.04 4.36 28.21
CA ALA A 132 -23.08 3.91 29.61
C ALA A 132 -23.99 4.72 30.55
N ASP A 133 -24.58 5.84 30.12
CA ASP A 133 -25.29 6.78 31.04
C ASP A 133 -26.79 7.00 30.76
N ARG A 134 -27.47 6.03 30.16
CA ARG A 134 -28.95 6.02 30.10
C ARG A 134 -29.52 4.67 30.53
N LYS A 135 -29.30 4.32 31.79
CA LYS A 135 -30.15 3.35 32.52
C LYS A 135 -30.09 3.61 34.03
N LYS A 136 -30.72 4.68 34.48
CA LYS A 136 -31.35 4.74 35.80
C LYS A 136 -32.78 5.25 35.63
N SER A 137 -33.70 4.29 35.76
CA SER A 137 -35.06 4.45 36.29
C SER A 137 -35.11 5.58 37.34
N GLY A 138 -36.07 6.51 37.32
CA GLY A 138 -37.50 6.24 37.23
C GLY A 138 -37.98 5.75 38.60
N SER A 139 -38.27 6.69 39.49
CA SER A 139 -39.06 6.51 40.71
C SER A 139 -40.04 7.67 40.78
#